data_AF-A0A0T2MDC9-F1
#
_entry.id   AF-A0A0T2MDC9-F1
#
_cell.length_a   1.000
_cell.length_b   1.000
_cell.length_c   1.000
_cell.angle_alpha   90.00
_cell.angle_beta   90.00
_cell.angle_gamma   90.00
#
_symmetry.space_group_name_H-M   'P 1'
#
loop_
_entity.id
_entity.type
_entity.pdbx_description
1 polymer ?
#
loop_
_entity_poly.entity_id
_entity_poly.type
_entity_poly.pdbx_seq_one_letter_code
_entity_poly.pdbx_strand_id
1 'polypeptide(L)'
;MPAYAAADDIPESIQGKWVGGGQACDTLGAPMVISATTLVYADGRIDDVFFSPEDGADGTVHFRAEGEVSNYEYIAARDLLVYHPEGFGMGSALPMVRCAEPAGAFERRCGWLANPTPGNWWLIDRDRSWTLSSQGDDNPAATAVMDRVPAFDADEFVSTGSYYGHGCACLTVTTDPDEGRVLAIGTSKRLPLATCEADTSLPLPADW
;
A
#
# COMPACT_ATOMS: atom_id res chain seq x y z
N MET A 1 3.90 22.26 8.02
CA MET A 1 2.56 22.07 8.59
C MET A 1 2.18 20.64 8.26
N PRO A 2 1.99 19.73 9.23
CA PRO A 2 1.61 18.37 8.90
C PRO A 2 0.18 18.41 8.32
N ALA A 3 -0.04 17.65 7.25
CA ALA A 3 -1.37 17.46 6.68
C ALA A 3 -2.27 16.88 7.78
N TYR A 4 -3.41 17.52 8.02
CA TYR A 4 -4.45 16.95 8.85
C TYR A 4 -4.87 15.62 8.21
N ALA A 5 -4.56 14.50 8.87
CA ALA A 5 -5.33 13.28 8.69
C ALA A 5 -6.81 13.63 8.89
N ALA A 6 -7.69 13.10 8.06
CA ALA A 6 -9.12 13.26 8.30
C ALA A 6 -9.44 12.69 9.69
N ALA A 7 -10.39 13.28 10.41
CA ALA A 7 -10.62 12.98 11.83
C ALA A 7 -10.99 11.50 12.10
N ASP A 8 -11.31 10.74 11.06
CA ASP A 8 -11.69 9.34 11.07
C ASP A 8 -10.69 8.42 10.30
N ASP A 9 -9.48 8.90 10.00
CA ASP A 9 -8.42 8.06 9.43
C ASP A 9 -7.90 7.04 10.46
N ILE A 10 -7.52 5.86 9.99
CA ILE A 10 -6.89 4.81 10.79
C ILE A 10 -5.51 5.31 11.29
N PRO A 11 -5.26 5.35 12.61
CA PRO A 11 -3.98 5.75 13.16
C PRO A 11 -2.81 4.97 12.55
N GLU A 12 -1.69 5.63 12.28
CA GLU A 12 -0.47 4.98 11.76
C GLU A 12 -0.01 3.81 12.63
N SER A 13 -0.28 3.85 13.94
CA SER A 13 0.01 2.76 14.86
C SER A 13 -0.79 1.48 14.60
N ILE A 14 -1.86 1.51 13.80
CA ILE A 14 -2.71 0.35 13.45
C ILE A 14 -2.45 -0.10 12.01
N GLN A 15 -2.05 0.83 11.13
CA GLN A 15 -1.72 0.54 9.73
C GLN A 15 -0.59 -0.50 9.63
N GLY A 16 -0.55 -1.23 8.51
CA GLY A 16 0.44 -2.28 8.24
C GLY A 16 -0.18 -3.63 7.90
N LYS A 17 0.64 -4.67 7.92
CA LYS A 17 0.26 -6.04 7.53
C LYS A 17 -0.20 -6.86 8.74
N TRP A 18 -1.31 -7.59 8.59
CA TRP A 18 -1.94 -8.40 9.64
C TRP A 18 -2.33 -9.78 9.10
N VAL A 19 -2.30 -10.81 9.94
CA VAL A 19 -2.78 -12.17 9.61
C VAL A 19 -3.67 -12.70 10.72
N GLY A 20 -4.56 -13.64 10.42
CA GLY A 20 -5.36 -14.33 11.44
C GLY A 20 -4.49 -15.09 12.44
N GLY A 21 -4.96 -15.22 13.67
CA GLY A 21 -4.25 -15.91 14.75
C GLY A 21 -3.89 -17.35 14.37
N GLY A 22 -2.60 -17.67 14.48
CA GLY A 22 -2.07 -18.99 14.11
C GLY A 22 -1.64 -19.11 12.64
N GLN A 23 -1.83 -18.08 11.82
CA GLN A 23 -1.27 -18.01 10.47
C GLN A 23 0.12 -17.36 10.51
N ALA A 24 0.97 -17.72 9.55
CA ALA A 24 2.27 -17.12 9.36
C ALA A 24 2.21 -15.98 8.33
N CYS A 25 3.08 -14.98 8.49
CA CYS A 25 3.07 -13.76 7.68
C CYS A 25 3.59 -13.93 6.26
N ASP A 26 4.31 -15.01 6.02
CA ASP A 26 4.84 -15.48 4.75
C ASP A 26 3.86 -16.44 4.04
N THR A 27 2.79 -16.89 4.71
CA THR A 27 1.75 -17.70 4.07
C THR A 27 1.07 -16.89 2.97
N LEU A 28 1.23 -17.31 1.72
CA LEU A 28 0.53 -16.71 0.58
C LEU A 28 -1.00 -16.76 0.81
N GLY A 29 -1.70 -15.67 0.53
CA GLY A 29 -3.16 -15.63 0.66
C GLY A 29 -3.69 -15.38 2.09
N ALA A 30 -2.83 -15.33 3.11
CA ALA A 30 -3.24 -15.10 4.50
C ALA A 30 -3.28 -13.62 4.94
N PRO A 31 -2.35 -12.73 4.51
CA PRO A 31 -2.27 -11.40 5.08
C PRO A 31 -3.26 -10.39 4.51
N MET A 32 -3.68 -9.48 5.37
CA MET A 32 -4.46 -8.28 5.06
C MET A 32 -3.60 -7.04 5.35
N VAL A 33 -3.74 -6.00 4.53
CA VAL A 33 -3.02 -4.73 4.70
C VAL A 33 -4.02 -3.65 5.11
N ILE A 34 -3.74 -2.97 6.22
CA ILE A 34 -4.50 -1.82 6.71
C ILE A 34 -3.75 -0.54 6.37
N SER A 35 -4.48 0.44 5.88
CA SER A 35 -3.99 1.80 5.68
C SER A 35 -4.95 2.84 6.27
N ALA A 36 -4.67 4.12 6.08
CA ALA A 36 -5.47 5.22 6.63
C ALA A 36 -6.98 5.10 6.34
N THR A 37 -7.38 4.53 5.19
CA THR A 37 -8.79 4.48 4.79
C THR A 37 -9.23 3.15 4.18
N THR A 38 -8.34 2.16 4.05
CA THR A 38 -8.67 0.89 3.39
C THR A 38 -8.10 -0.35 4.09
N LEU A 39 -8.82 -1.45 3.96
CA LEU A 39 -8.37 -2.84 4.18
C LEU A 39 -8.19 -3.50 2.81
N VAL A 40 -7.04 -4.11 2.55
CA VAL A 40 -6.78 -4.90 1.35
C VAL A 40 -6.53 -6.34 1.74
N TYR A 41 -7.30 -7.26 1.19
CA TYR A 41 -7.22 -8.70 1.47
C TYR A 41 -6.36 -9.40 0.40
N ALA A 42 -5.85 -10.58 0.75
CA ALA A 42 -4.98 -11.32 -0.14
C ALA A 42 -5.69 -11.85 -1.41
N ASP A 43 -7.02 -11.95 -1.39
CA ASP A 43 -7.84 -12.30 -2.57
C ASP A 43 -8.11 -11.09 -3.48
N GLY A 44 -7.53 -9.93 -3.18
CA GLY A 44 -7.71 -8.69 -3.92
C GLY A 44 -8.97 -7.91 -3.56
N ARG A 45 -9.76 -8.36 -2.58
CA ARG A 45 -10.87 -7.57 -2.05
C ARG A 45 -10.34 -6.33 -1.34
N ILE A 46 -11.05 -5.21 -1.48
CA ILE A 46 -10.73 -3.93 -0.86
C ILE A 46 -11.99 -3.42 -0.19
N ASP A 47 -11.88 -3.07 1.08
CA ASP A 47 -12.97 -2.39 1.78
C ASP A 47 -12.53 -1.01 2.27
N ASP A 48 -13.42 -0.04 2.12
CA ASP A 48 -13.27 1.29 2.71
C ASP A 48 -13.58 1.24 4.21
N VAL A 49 -12.72 1.87 5.00
CA VAL A 49 -12.83 1.90 6.46
C VAL A 49 -12.68 3.28 7.05
N PHE A 50 -13.02 3.37 8.32
CA PHE A 50 -12.78 4.52 9.17
C PHE A 50 -12.46 4.09 10.61
N PHE A 51 -11.82 4.97 11.36
CA PHE A 51 -11.50 4.78 12.76
C PHE A 51 -12.51 5.49 13.66
N SER A 52 -12.99 4.76 14.67
CA SER A 52 -13.80 5.30 15.76
C SER A 52 -12.99 5.18 17.06
N PRO A 53 -12.37 6.27 17.55
CA PRO A 53 -11.57 6.23 18.78
C PRO A 53 -12.43 6.04 20.03
N GLU A 54 -13.71 6.43 19.99
CA GLU A 54 -14.66 6.23 21.07
C GLU A 54 -15.23 4.80 21.19
N ASP A 55 -15.12 3.99 20.13
CA ASP A 55 -15.62 2.61 20.13
C ASP A 55 -14.55 1.63 20.60
N GLY A 56 -14.81 0.93 21.71
CA GLY A 56 -13.86 0.03 22.35
C GLY A 56 -12.88 0.75 23.29
N ALA A 57 -11.87 0.03 23.78
CA ALA A 57 -10.92 0.59 24.75
C ALA A 57 -9.81 1.44 24.10
N ASP A 58 -9.26 0.96 22.97
CA ASP A 58 -8.19 1.63 22.22
C ASP A 58 -8.63 2.02 20.79
N GLY A 59 -9.94 2.03 20.55
CA GLY A 59 -10.56 2.37 19.27
C GLY A 59 -10.84 1.17 18.35
N THR A 60 -11.71 1.41 17.37
CA THR A 60 -12.23 0.37 16.48
C THR A 60 -12.17 0.82 15.03
N VAL A 61 -11.79 -0.11 14.14
CA VAL A 61 -11.86 0.04 12.68
C VAL A 61 -13.19 -0.48 12.18
N HIS A 62 -13.97 0.40 11.55
CA HIS A 62 -15.27 0.09 10.98
C HIS A 62 -15.24 0.14 9.46
N PHE A 63 -16.05 -0.71 8.83
CA PHE A 63 -16.31 -0.64 7.40
C PHE A 63 -17.28 0.50 7.08
N ARG A 64 -17.10 1.15 5.94
CA ARG A 64 -18.04 2.18 5.43
C ARG A 64 -19.24 1.59 4.69
N ALA A 65 -19.22 0.30 4.37
CA ALA A 65 -20.31 -0.36 3.66
C ALA A 65 -21.61 -0.33 4.48
N GLU A 66 -22.72 0.05 3.82
CA GLU A 66 -24.02 0.16 4.49
C GLU A 66 -24.51 -1.21 4.97
N GLY A 67 -24.90 -1.28 6.25
CA GLY A 67 -25.39 -2.52 6.88
C GLY A 67 -24.29 -3.50 7.28
N GLU A 68 -23.02 -3.17 7.02
CA GLU A 68 -21.89 -3.92 7.56
C GLU A 68 -21.75 -3.62 9.06
N VAL A 69 -21.75 -4.67 9.87
CA VAL A 69 -21.72 -4.57 11.33
C VAL A 69 -20.43 -5.13 11.90
N SER A 70 -19.65 -5.85 11.10
CA SER A 70 -18.37 -6.36 11.55
C SER A 70 -17.36 -5.23 11.75
N ASN A 71 -16.37 -5.47 12.59
CA ASN A 71 -15.36 -4.45 12.91
C ASN A 71 -14.07 -5.11 13.41
N TYR A 72 -12.99 -4.33 13.44
CA TYR A 72 -11.74 -4.73 14.10
C TYR A 72 -11.50 -3.85 15.31
N GLU A 73 -11.55 -4.43 16.50
CA GLU A 73 -11.11 -3.78 17.74
C GLU A 73 -9.59 -3.81 17.80
N TYR A 74 -8.97 -2.66 18.11
CA TYR A 74 -7.54 -2.60 18.41
C TYR A 74 -7.30 -2.74 19.91
N ILE A 75 -6.29 -3.53 20.27
CA ILE A 75 -5.83 -3.70 21.66
C ILE A 75 -4.37 -3.28 21.72
N ALA A 76 -4.15 -2.01 22.05
CA ALA A 76 -2.85 -1.36 21.96
C ALA A 76 -1.80 -2.03 22.86
N ALA A 77 -2.20 -2.47 24.05
CA ALA A 77 -1.31 -3.14 25.00
C ALA A 77 -0.71 -4.45 24.48
N ARG A 78 -1.28 -5.04 23.42
CA ARG A 78 -0.86 -6.33 22.86
C ARG A 78 -0.48 -6.26 21.39
N ASP A 79 -0.57 -5.07 20.77
CA ASP A 79 -0.44 -4.88 19.33
C ASP A 79 -1.25 -5.92 18.54
N LEU A 80 -2.53 -6.02 18.89
CA LEU A 80 -3.44 -7.06 18.42
C LEU A 80 -4.69 -6.41 17.86
N LEU A 81 -5.14 -6.89 16.70
CA LEU A 81 -6.49 -6.63 16.21
C LEU A 81 -7.39 -7.82 16.54
N VAL A 82 -8.66 -7.56 16.81
CA VAL A 82 -9.66 -8.60 17.01
C VAL A 82 -10.80 -8.33 16.05
N TYR A 83 -10.97 -9.23 15.09
CA TYR A 83 -12.10 -9.19 14.17
C TYR A 83 -13.35 -9.75 14.84
N HIS A 84 -14.41 -8.96 14.82
CA HIS A 84 -15.73 -9.31 15.35
C HIS A 84 -16.72 -9.38 14.18
N PRO A 85 -16.98 -10.57 13.61
CA PRO A 85 -17.84 -10.70 12.42
C PRO A 85 -19.31 -10.34 12.71
N GLU A 86 -19.76 -10.48 13.95
CA GLU A 86 -21.11 -10.13 14.38
C GLU A 86 -21.19 -8.75 15.07
N GLY A 87 -20.09 -8.00 15.07
CA GLY A 87 -19.95 -6.70 15.73
C GLY A 87 -19.38 -6.76 17.14
N PHE A 88 -18.89 -5.63 17.63
CA PHE A 88 -18.20 -5.52 18.92
C PHE A 88 -19.00 -6.11 20.08
N GLY A 89 -18.39 -7.02 20.83
CA GLY A 89 -19.00 -7.66 22.00
C GLY A 89 -20.07 -8.71 21.67
N MET A 90 -20.23 -9.06 20.40
CA MET A 90 -21.20 -10.05 19.92
C MET A 90 -20.48 -11.24 19.27
N GLY A 91 -20.81 -12.45 19.71
CA GLY A 91 -20.39 -13.66 18.99
C GLY A 91 -18.89 -13.94 19.04
N SER A 92 -18.29 -14.05 17.87
CA SER A 92 -16.94 -14.56 17.66
C SER A 92 -15.91 -13.44 17.80
N ALA A 93 -14.77 -13.73 18.45
CA ALA A 93 -13.64 -12.82 18.55
C ALA A 93 -12.41 -13.49 17.92
N LEU A 94 -12.06 -13.06 16.71
CA LEU A 94 -11.01 -13.68 15.91
C LEU A 94 -9.74 -12.81 15.98
N PRO A 95 -8.70 -13.25 16.71
CA PRO A 95 -7.49 -12.46 16.83
C PRO A 95 -6.76 -12.38 15.50
N MET A 96 -6.18 -11.21 15.23
CA MET A 96 -5.26 -10.95 14.14
C MET A 96 -3.95 -10.43 14.70
N VAL A 97 -2.86 -11.06 14.30
CA VAL A 97 -1.51 -10.72 14.73
C VAL A 97 -0.86 -9.82 13.69
N ARG A 98 -0.17 -8.78 14.17
CA ARG A 98 0.60 -7.93 13.28
C ARG A 98 1.75 -8.74 12.70
N CYS A 99 1.88 -8.68 11.39
CA CYS A 99 3.08 -9.12 10.74
C CYS A 99 4.18 -8.11 11.00
N ALA A 100 5.36 -8.59 11.35
CA ALA A 100 6.55 -7.77 11.23
C ALA A 100 6.52 -7.19 9.82
N GLU A 101 6.36 -5.86 9.74
CA GLU A 101 6.65 -5.18 8.49
C GLU A 101 8.08 -5.58 8.11
N PRO A 102 8.39 -5.73 6.81
CA PRO A 102 9.79 -5.72 6.39
C PRO A 102 10.44 -4.55 7.12
N ALA A 103 11.45 -4.84 7.94
CA ALA A 103 12.08 -3.81 8.76
C ALA A 103 12.68 -2.77 7.79
N GLY A 104 11.92 -1.72 7.54
CA GLY A 104 12.20 -0.74 6.52
C GLY A 104 11.33 0.46 6.79
N ALA A 105 11.95 1.51 7.32
CA ALA A 105 11.31 2.81 7.37
C ALA A 105 10.84 3.15 5.94
N PHE A 106 9.61 3.63 5.81
CA PHE A 106 9.13 4.20 4.57
C PHE A 106 10.15 5.21 4.03
N GLU A 107 10.73 4.88 2.88
CA GLU A 107 11.76 5.69 2.26
C GLU A 107 11.18 6.42 1.06
N ARG A 108 11.59 7.67 0.90
CA ARG A 108 11.19 8.48 -0.25
C ARG A 108 12.09 8.14 -1.43
N ARG A 109 11.51 7.51 -2.46
CA ARG A 109 12.16 7.22 -3.74
C ARG A 109 11.54 8.05 -4.85
N CYS A 110 12.38 8.64 -5.68
CA CYS A 110 11.96 9.52 -6.78
C CYS A 110 12.70 9.12 -8.04
N GLY A 111 11.98 9.09 -9.16
CA GLY A 111 12.57 8.72 -10.43
C GLY A 111 11.52 8.46 -11.49
N TRP A 112 11.91 7.72 -12.52
CA TRP A 112 11.02 7.35 -13.61
C TRP A 112 9.99 6.34 -13.11
N LEU A 113 8.72 6.68 -13.26
CA LEU A 113 7.63 5.72 -13.10
C LEU A 113 7.29 5.17 -14.49
N ALA A 114 7.46 3.88 -14.63
CA ALA A 114 7.75 3.21 -15.88
C ALA A 114 6.72 2.10 -16.13
N ASN A 115 6.01 2.15 -17.24
CA ASN A 115 5.12 1.09 -17.72
C ASN A 115 5.38 0.83 -19.21
N PRO A 116 6.43 0.09 -19.57
CA PRO A 116 6.80 -0.09 -20.98
C PRO A 116 6.02 -1.20 -21.67
N THR A 117 5.41 -2.12 -20.92
CA THR A 117 4.62 -3.23 -21.45
C THR A 117 3.48 -3.59 -20.49
N PRO A 118 2.36 -4.16 -20.98
CA PRO A 118 1.18 -4.37 -20.15
C PRO A 118 1.46 -5.20 -18.89
N GLY A 119 1.11 -4.65 -17.73
CA GLY A 119 1.28 -5.29 -16.42
C GLY A 119 2.68 -5.15 -15.81
N ASN A 120 3.65 -4.57 -16.51
CA ASN A 120 5.00 -4.38 -15.99
C ASN A 120 5.17 -2.93 -15.56
N TRP A 121 5.34 -2.71 -14.25
CA TRP A 121 5.49 -1.40 -13.64
C TRP A 121 6.74 -1.33 -12.79
N TRP A 122 7.54 -0.28 -13.01
CA TRP A 122 8.77 -0.03 -12.27
C TRP A 122 8.86 1.42 -11.75
N LEU A 123 9.50 1.60 -10.60
CA LEU A 123 10.06 2.89 -10.19
C LEU A 123 11.58 2.80 -10.38
N ILE A 124 12.13 3.60 -11.27
CA ILE A 124 13.55 3.60 -11.61
C ILE A 124 14.17 4.87 -11.03
N ASP A 125 14.95 4.72 -9.96
CA ASP A 125 15.69 5.81 -9.34
C ASP A 125 17.20 5.67 -9.58
N ARG A 126 18.00 6.51 -8.93
CA ARG A 126 19.47 6.48 -9.03
C ARG A 126 20.12 5.22 -8.48
N ASP A 127 19.40 4.46 -7.64
CA ASP A 127 19.93 3.27 -6.99
C ASP A 127 19.67 2.03 -7.86
N ARG A 128 18.44 1.88 -8.39
CA ARG A 128 18.01 0.76 -9.25
C ARG A 128 16.59 0.92 -9.80
N SER A 129 16.17 -0.08 -10.57
CA SER A 129 14.76 -0.34 -10.89
C SER A 129 14.08 -1.14 -9.77
N TRP A 130 12.95 -0.65 -9.30
CA TRP A 130 12.11 -1.26 -8.27
C TRP A 130 10.81 -1.75 -8.89
N THR A 131 10.52 -3.05 -8.74
CA THR A 131 9.31 -3.67 -9.29
C THR A 131 8.08 -3.30 -8.47
N LEU A 132 7.10 -2.67 -9.11
CA LEU A 132 5.78 -2.39 -8.56
C LEU A 132 4.80 -3.54 -8.92
N SER A 133 4.86 -4.00 -10.16
CA SER A 133 4.08 -5.12 -10.67
C SER A 133 4.75 -5.74 -11.90
N SER A 134 4.46 -7.01 -12.18
CA SER A 134 4.88 -7.71 -13.39
C SER A 134 3.70 -8.39 -14.06
N GLN A 135 3.79 -8.62 -15.36
CA GLN A 135 2.73 -9.33 -16.08
C GLN A 135 2.59 -10.76 -15.54
N GLY A 136 1.39 -11.13 -15.12
CA GLY A 136 1.11 -12.44 -14.51
C GLY A 136 1.56 -12.55 -13.06
N ASP A 137 1.89 -11.44 -12.40
CA ASP A 137 2.19 -11.38 -10.98
C ASP A 137 0.95 -11.74 -10.16
N ASP A 138 1.03 -12.85 -9.43
CA ASP A 138 0.01 -13.36 -8.52
C ASP A 138 0.26 -12.94 -7.07
N ASN A 139 1.29 -12.11 -6.83
CA ASN A 139 1.57 -11.56 -5.51
C ASN A 139 0.48 -10.54 -5.12
N PRO A 140 -0.26 -10.75 -4.01
CA PRO A 140 -1.29 -9.82 -3.56
C PRO A 140 -0.74 -8.41 -3.25
N ALA A 141 0.54 -8.30 -2.90
CA ALA A 141 1.19 -7.00 -2.70
C ALA A 141 1.26 -6.19 -4.01
N ALA A 142 1.35 -6.85 -5.17
CA ALA A 142 1.33 -6.17 -6.47
C ALA A 142 0.04 -5.37 -6.65
N THR A 143 -1.11 -5.99 -6.39
CA THR A 143 -2.42 -5.34 -6.50
C THR A 143 -2.51 -4.12 -5.59
N ALA A 144 -2.18 -4.29 -4.30
CA ALA A 144 -2.20 -3.20 -3.32
C ALA A 144 -1.24 -2.05 -3.67
N VAL A 145 -0.07 -2.37 -4.23
CA VAL A 145 0.88 -1.38 -4.74
C VAL A 145 0.29 -0.65 -5.94
N MET A 146 -0.30 -1.37 -6.90
CA MET A 146 -0.83 -0.77 -8.13
C MET A 146 -1.98 0.20 -7.90
N ASP A 147 -2.84 -0.03 -6.89
CA ASP A 147 -3.92 0.91 -6.52
C ASP A 147 -3.40 2.29 -6.06
N ARG A 148 -2.14 2.34 -5.61
CA ARG A 148 -1.48 3.53 -5.07
C ARG A 148 -0.58 4.22 -6.09
N VAL A 149 -0.36 3.60 -7.26
CA VAL A 149 0.45 4.19 -8.32
C VAL A 149 -0.28 5.42 -8.89
N PRO A 150 0.40 6.58 -9.00
CA PRO A 150 -0.27 7.78 -9.46
C PRO A 150 -0.63 7.67 -10.94
N ALA A 151 -1.84 8.07 -11.30
CA ALA A 151 -2.23 8.20 -12.69
C ALA A 151 -1.40 9.29 -13.39
N PHE A 152 -1.08 9.08 -14.66
CA PHE A 152 -0.41 10.06 -15.50
C PHE A 152 -1.42 10.93 -16.24
N ASP A 153 -1.14 12.23 -16.33
CA ASP A 153 -1.77 13.08 -17.34
C ASP A 153 -1.03 12.89 -18.66
N ALA A 154 -1.74 13.07 -19.78
CA ALA A 154 -1.21 12.79 -21.11
C ALA A 154 -0.03 13.70 -21.53
N ASP A 155 0.13 14.86 -20.88
CA ASP A 155 1.20 15.84 -21.11
C ASP A 155 2.46 15.59 -20.27
N GLU A 156 2.34 14.88 -19.15
CA GLU A 156 3.45 14.55 -18.23
C GLU A 156 3.89 13.07 -18.35
N PHE A 157 3.65 12.50 -19.53
CA PHE A 157 3.91 11.10 -19.86
C PHE A 157 4.42 10.95 -21.29
N VAL A 158 5.58 10.34 -21.44
CA VAL A 158 6.16 10.02 -22.75
C VAL A 158 5.64 8.65 -23.17
N SER A 159 4.68 8.63 -24.10
CA SER A 159 4.17 7.39 -24.68
C SER A 159 5.18 6.75 -25.64
N THR A 160 5.36 5.44 -25.55
CA THR A 160 6.23 4.64 -26.44
C THR A 160 5.46 3.91 -27.55
N GLY A 161 4.18 4.26 -27.79
CA GLY A 161 3.40 3.76 -28.94
C GLY A 161 2.11 2.98 -28.61
N SER A 162 1.54 3.16 -27.42
CA SER A 162 0.23 2.70 -26.94
C SER A 162 -0.04 3.36 -25.57
N TYR A 163 -0.93 2.81 -24.72
CA TYR A 163 -1.11 3.22 -23.30
C TYR A 163 0.12 2.92 -22.39
N TYR A 164 1.32 2.86 -22.96
CA TYR A 164 2.61 2.52 -22.32
C TYR A 164 3.58 3.68 -22.47
N GLY A 165 4.54 3.77 -21.56
CA GLY A 165 5.46 4.88 -21.49
C GLY A 165 6.03 5.09 -20.09
N HIS A 166 6.49 6.31 -19.84
CA HIS A 166 7.01 6.73 -18.54
C HIS A 166 6.63 8.17 -18.23
N GLY A 167 6.60 8.47 -16.94
CA GLY A 167 6.63 9.83 -16.44
C GLY A 167 7.51 9.92 -15.20
N CYS A 168 7.40 11.02 -14.46
CA CYS A 168 8.21 11.25 -13.27
C CYS A 168 7.35 11.18 -12.00
N ALA A 169 7.83 10.51 -10.95
CA ALA A 169 7.11 10.41 -9.68
C ALA A 169 8.05 10.32 -8.48
N CYS A 170 7.51 10.66 -7.30
CA CYS A 170 8.07 10.29 -6.01
C CYS A 170 7.06 9.44 -5.24
N LEU A 171 7.53 8.31 -4.73
CA LEU A 171 6.79 7.41 -3.87
C LEU A 171 7.46 7.36 -2.50
N THR A 172 6.66 7.24 -1.46
CA THR A 172 7.13 6.87 -0.12
C THR A 172 6.82 5.39 0.05
N VAL A 173 7.85 4.54 0.08
CA VAL A 173 7.72 3.10 -0.12
C VAL A 173 8.44 2.29 0.95
N THR A 174 7.95 1.08 1.15
CA THR A 174 8.73 -0.01 1.75
C THR A 174 9.15 -0.95 0.64
N THR A 175 10.41 -1.37 0.64
CA THR A 175 11.00 -2.20 -0.42
C THR A 175 11.53 -3.52 0.10
N ASP A 176 11.58 -4.51 -0.78
CA ASP A 176 12.45 -5.68 -0.66
C ASP A 176 13.74 -5.36 -1.42
N PRO A 177 14.85 -5.04 -0.74
CA PRO A 177 16.10 -4.72 -1.40
C PRO A 177 16.81 -5.94 -2.01
N ASP A 178 16.49 -7.16 -1.58
CA ASP A 178 17.08 -8.38 -2.13
C ASP A 178 16.40 -8.75 -3.45
N GLU A 179 15.07 -8.60 -3.52
CA GLU A 179 14.26 -8.84 -4.72
C GLU A 179 14.16 -7.61 -5.63
N GLY A 180 14.50 -6.41 -5.15
CA GLY A 180 14.33 -5.16 -5.88
C GLY A 180 12.86 -4.83 -6.13
N ARG A 181 12.01 -4.99 -5.11
CA ARG A 181 10.55 -4.88 -5.22
C ARG A 181 9.98 -3.83 -4.27
N VAL A 182 8.92 -3.12 -4.68
CA VAL A 182 8.10 -2.32 -3.79
C VAL A 182 7.07 -3.23 -3.11
N LEU A 183 7.07 -3.24 -1.79
CA LEU A 183 6.16 -4.03 -0.97
C LEU A 183 4.92 -3.25 -0.56
N ALA A 184 5.05 -1.93 -0.42
CA ALA A 184 3.94 -1.03 -0.11
C ALA A 184 4.25 0.40 -0.56
N ILE A 185 3.19 1.14 -0.92
CA ILE A 185 3.24 2.60 -1.16
C ILE A 185 2.41 3.30 -0.08
N GLY A 186 3.08 4.13 0.73
CA GLY A 186 2.43 5.01 1.70
C GLY A 186 1.83 6.24 1.00
N THR A 187 2.66 7.05 0.35
CA THR A 187 2.22 8.20 -0.45
C THR A 187 2.80 8.15 -1.85
N SER A 188 2.03 8.63 -2.82
CA SER A 188 2.47 8.78 -4.19
C SER A 188 2.24 10.19 -4.70
N LYS A 189 3.18 10.69 -5.50
CA LYS A 189 3.08 12.00 -6.12
C LYS A 189 3.72 11.95 -7.50
N ARG A 190 2.92 12.24 -8.53
CA ARG A 190 3.44 12.57 -9.86
C ARG A 190 4.17 13.91 -9.84
N LEU A 191 5.22 14.00 -10.63
CA LEU A 191 6.04 15.18 -10.82
C LEU A 191 6.03 15.58 -12.31
N PRO A 192 6.33 16.86 -12.61
CA PRO A 192 6.60 17.26 -13.99
C PRO A 192 7.73 16.43 -14.59
N LEU A 193 7.57 15.98 -15.83
CA LEU A 193 8.52 15.14 -16.58
C LEU A 193 9.93 15.76 -16.57
N ALA A 194 10.00 17.08 -16.77
CA ALA A 194 11.23 17.87 -16.74
C ALA A 194 12.04 17.69 -15.45
N THR A 195 11.40 17.27 -14.34
CA THR A 195 12.11 16.98 -13.08
C THR A 195 13.06 15.80 -13.24
N CYS A 196 12.59 14.71 -13.86
CA CYS A 196 13.41 13.53 -14.08
C CYS A 196 14.37 13.73 -15.27
N GLU A 197 13.96 14.47 -16.32
CA GLU A 197 14.85 14.81 -17.45
C GLU A 197 16.05 15.66 -17.02
N ALA A 198 15.88 16.52 -16.01
CA ALA A 198 16.97 17.34 -15.47
C ALA A 198 17.84 16.60 -14.44
N ASP A 199 17.42 15.44 -13.93
CA ASP A 199 18.16 14.69 -12.93
C ASP A 199 19.18 13.76 -13.57
N THR A 200 20.43 14.25 -13.65
CA THR A 200 21.55 13.50 -14.22
C THR A 200 21.98 12.26 -13.43
N SER A 201 21.41 12.03 -12.24
CA SER A 201 21.68 10.81 -11.46
C SER A 201 20.77 9.64 -11.85
N LEU A 202 19.71 9.90 -12.61
CA LEU A 202 18.80 8.86 -13.08
C LEU A 202 19.35 8.18 -14.35
N PRO A 203 19.12 6.86 -14.52
CA PRO A 203 19.34 6.18 -15.79
C PRO A 203 18.56 6.85 -16.92
N LEU A 204 19.11 6.83 -18.13
CA LEU A 204 18.41 7.38 -19.29
C LEU A 204 17.27 6.45 -19.71
N PRO A 205 16.16 7.00 -20.26
CA PRO A 205 15.09 6.19 -20.77
C PRO A 205 15.43 5.28 -21.98
N ALA A 206 16.68 5.13 -22.39
CA ALA A 206 17.08 4.14 -23.39
C ALA A 206 17.71 2.87 -22.74
N ASP A 207 17.95 2.91 -21.43
CA ASP A 207 18.80 1.94 -20.71
C ASP A 207 18.00 1.00 -19.77
N TRP A 208 16.66 0.98 -19.86
CA TRP A 208 15.72 0.27 -18.98
C TRP A 208 14.82 -0.69 -19.76
#